data_AF-A0A7C7PBZ1-F1
#
_entry.id   AF-A0A7C7PBZ1-F1
#
_cell.length_a   1.000
_cell.length_b   1.000
_cell.length_c   1.000
_cell.angle_alpha   90.00
_cell.angle_beta   90.00
_cell.angle_gamma   90.00
#
_symmetry.space_group_name_H-M   'P 1'
#
loop_
_entity.id
_entity.type
_entity.pdbx_description
1 polymer ?
#
loop_
_entity_poly.entity_id
_entity_poly.type
_entity_poly.pdbx_seq_one_letter_code
_entity_poly.pdbx_strand_id
1 'polypeptide(L)'
;MKNQLNLIMLAAILIFAGCEINKDDEPIELSGDLYILCEGNFGSENASLWSAGLDDEETEINPNIYEALTGNNLGDVANAMYINNDQLYIINNNSHTIEILKLCEDDGFTLEASVDIAYSSPRFMAFKNDKGFITTWYNGILVLDLNSNSITDTISISGMPEDILINGNDAYVSVSMNSDWTANNEVLRIDITDLNSVSIDTYYGIPGPGKMELID
;
A
#
# COMPACT_ATOMS: atom_id res chain seq x y z
N MET A 1 -4.32 -30.12 60.59
CA MET A 1 -3.13 -29.60 59.89
C MET A 1 -2.76 -30.40 58.64
N LYS A 2 -2.76 -31.76 58.65
CA LYS A 2 -2.45 -32.57 57.45
C LYS A 2 -3.36 -32.32 56.23
N ASN A 3 -4.66 -32.10 56.45
CA ASN A 3 -5.61 -31.86 55.35
C ASN A 3 -5.55 -30.44 54.75
N GLN A 4 -5.01 -29.47 55.50
CA GLN A 4 -4.80 -28.09 55.02
C GLN A 4 -3.53 -28.00 54.15
N LEU A 5 -2.52 -28.81 54.48
CA LEU A 5 -1.27 -28.89 53.70
C LEU A 5 -1.50 -29.53 52.32
N ASN A 6 -2.37 -30.56 52.23
CA ASN A 6 -2.73 -31.19 50.96
C ASN A 6 -3.57 -30.27 50.06
N LEU A 7 -4.38 -29.37 50.63
CA LEU A 7 -5.19 -28.41 49.86
C LEU A 7 -4.33 -27.28 49.27
N ILE A 8 -3.29 -26.86 49.99
CA ILE A 8 -2.28 -25.90 49.50
C ILE A 8 -1.40 -26.53 48.41
N MET A 9 -1.08 -27.82 48.53
CA MET A 9 -0.28 -28.53 47.52
C MET A 9 -1.07 -28.79 46.22
N LEU A 10 -2.39 -28.97 46.29
CA LEU A 10 -3.25 -29.11 45.10
C LEU A 10 -3.51 -27.77 44.39
N ALA A 11 -3.55 -26.66 45.14
CA ALA A 11 -3.66 -25.31 44.58
C ALA A 11 -2.38 -24.82 43.88
N ALA A 12 -1.20 -25.30 44.30
CA ALA A 12 0.08 -24.96 43.68
C ALA A 12 0.31 -25.60 42.30
N ILE A 13 -0.36 -26.72 42.00
CA ILE A 13 -0.25 -27.42 40.71
C ILE A 13 -1.08 -26.72 39.62
N LEU A 14 -2.12 -25.98 39.99
CA LEU A 14 -2.97 -25.21 39.06
C LEU A 14 -2.32 -23.92 38.54
N ILE A 15 -1.21 -23.47 39.14
CA ILE A 15 -0.52 -22.23 38.74
C ILE A 15 0.49 -22.49 37.59
N PHE A 16 0.79 -23.75 37.29
CA PHE A 16 1.69 -24.13 36.19
C PHE A 16 0.97 -24.69 34.95
N ALA A 17 -0.37 -24.70 34.95
CA ALA A 17 -1.14 -24.85 33.72
C ALA A 17 -1.25 -23.50 32.99
N GLY A 18 -0.10 -22.89 32.71
CA GLY A 18 -0.01 -21.88 31.66
C GLY A 18 -0.17 -22.63 30.36
N CYS A 19 -1.25 -22.39 29.63
CA CYS A 19 -1.35 -22.80 28.25
C CYS A 19 -0.35 -21.91 27.49
N GLU A 20 0.88 -22.37 27.32
CA GLU A 20 1.67 -21.92 26.18
C GLU A 20 0.84 -22.36 24.98
N ILE A 21 0.18 -21.39 24.34
CA ILE A 21 -0.23 -21.56 22.97
C ILE A 21 1.09 -21.60 22.21
N ASN A 22 1.71 -22.77 22.16
CA ASN A 22 2.59 -23.12 21.07
C ASN A 22 1.67 -23.08 19.85
N LYS A 23 1.55 -21.90 19.24
CA LYS A 23 1.34 -21.87 17.82
C LYS A 23 2.58 -22.55 17.29
N ASP A 24 2.45 -23.84 16.98
CA ASP A 24 3.35 -24.42 16.00
C ASP A 24 3.36 -23.41 14.85
N ASP A 25 4.55 -22.87 14.53
CA ASP A 25 4.76 -21.96 13.40
C ASP A 25 4.49 -22.77 12.12
N GLU A 26 3.24 -23.15 11.87
CA GLU A 26 2.82 -23.56 10.55
C GLU A 26 3.10 -22.37 9.64
N PRO A 27 3.86 -22.57 8.55
CA PRO A 27 4.10 -21.51 7.59
C PRO A 27 2.76 -20.91 7.20
N ILE A 28 2.61 -19.59 7.30
CA ILE A 28 1.43 -18.90 6.78
C ILE A 28 1.32 -19.31 5.31
N GLU A 29 0.23 -20.00 4.96
CA GLU A 29 -0.05 -20.25 3.55
C GLU A 29 -0.35 -18.90 2.91
N LEU A 30 0.59 -18.50 2.07
CA LEU A 30 0.54 -17.26 1.33
C LEU A 30 -0.44 -17.46 0.17
N SER A 31 -1.75 -17.35 0.43
CA SER A 31 -2.83 -17.48 -0.56
C SER A 31 -3.94 -16.45 -0.35
N GLY A 32 -4.74 -16.18 -1.40
CA GLY A 32 -6.02 -15.45 -1.28
C GLY A 32 -6.38 -14.53 -2.46
N ASP A 33 -7.69 -14.35 -2.65
CA ASP A 33 -8.31 -13.54 -3.72
C ASP A 33 -8.60 -12.09 -3.28
N LEU A 34 -8.74 -11.87 -1.97
CA LEU A 34 -8.98 -10.57 -1.37
C LEU A 34 -7.71 -10.09 -0.68
N TYR A 35 -7.32 -8.84 -0.97
CA TYR A 35 -6.21 -8.16 -0.31
C TYR A 35 -6.72 -7.01 0.54
N ILE A 36 -6.21 -6.92 1.76
CA ILE A 36 -6.61 -5.90 2.73
C ILE A 36 -5.35 -5.15 3.14
N LEU A 37 -5.28 -3.88 2.74
CA LEU A 37 -4.19 -3.00 3.12
C LEU A 37 -4.57 -2.21 4.38
N CYS A 38 -3.71 -2.25 5.38
CA CYS A 38 -3.85 -1.50 6.61
C CYS A 38 -2.74 -0.45 6.69
N GLU A 39 -3.11 0.84 6.72
CA GLU A 39 -2.17 1.96 6.77
C GLU A 39 -1.24 1.92 8.00
N GLY A 40 -1.76 1.49 9.14
CA GLY A 40 -1.06 1.60 10.43
C GLY A 40 -1.16 3.01 11.03
N ASN A 41 -0.28 3.31 11.98
CA ASN A 41 -0.20 4.61 12.65
C ASN A 41 1.03 5.38 12.14
N PHE A 42 0.83 6.65 11.79
CA PHE A 42 1.92 7.55 11.39
C PHE A 42 3.07 7.55 12.41
N GLY A 43 4.28 7.25 11.96
CA GLY A 43 5.51 7.22 12.76
C GLY A 43 5.74 5.90 13.51
N SER A 44 4.95 4.85 13.25
CA SER A 44 4.99 3.60 14.02
C SER A 44 5.43 2.37 13.22
N GLU A 45 5.75 2.50 11.93
CA GLU A 45 6.22 1.41 11.05
C GLU A 45 5.44 0.09 11.22
N ASN A 46 4.10 0.19 11.29
CA ASN A 46 3.19 -0.92 11.57
C ASN A 46 2.07 -1.06 10.52
N ALA A 47 2.31 -0.61 9.29
CA ALA A 47 1.47 -0.96 8.16
C ALA A 47 1.48 -2.48 7.95
N SER A 48 0.40 -3.01 7.40
CA SER A 48 0.30 -4.45 7.11
C SER A 48 -0.52 -4.74 5.86
N LEU A 49 -0.18 -5.84 5.20
CA LEU A 49 -0.95 -6.43 4.11
C LEU A 49 -1.47 -7.78 4.58
N TRP A 50 -2.77 -7.99 4.44
CA TRP A 50 -3.45 -9.25 4.76
C TRP A 50 -4.07 -9.81 3.48
N SER A 51 -4.24 -11.13 3.40
CA SER A 51 -5.04 -11.76 2.35
C SER A 51 -6.15 -12.64 2.94
N ALA A 52 -7.16 -12.95 2.13
CA ALA A 52 -8.21 -13.89 2.48
C ALA A 52 -8.73 -14.62 1.23
N GLY A 53 -9.05 -15.90 1.36
CA GLY A 53 -9.73 -16.68 0.32
C GLY A 53 -11.22 -16.32 0.25
N LEU A 54 -11.78 -16.19 -0.96
CA LEU A 54 -13.20 -15.86 -1.15
C LEU A 54 -14.08 -17.09 -1.44
N ASP A 55 -13.46 -18.21 -1.82
CA ASP A 55 -14.17 -19.40 -2.32
C ASP A 55 -14.43 -20.49 -1.26
N ASP A 56 -13.92 -20.33 -0.04
CA ASP A 56 -14.06 -21.33 1.03
C ASP A 56 -15.34 -21.16 1.85
N GLU A 57 -15.92 -22.29 2.30
CA GLU A 57 -17.05 -22.28 3.25
C GLU A 57 -16.68 -21.61 4.59
N GLU A 58 -15.39 -21.54 4.90
CA GLU A 58 -14.79 -20.83 6.03
C GLU A 58 -13.65 -19.96 5.52
N THR A 59 -13.85 -18.63 5.49
CA THR A 59 -12.83 -17.67 5.04
C THR A 59 -11.61 -17.72 5.95
N GLU A 60 -10.51 -18.25 5.44
CA GLU A 60 -9.21 -18.12 6.08
C GLU A 60 -8.65 -16.72 5.85
N ILE A 61 -8.22 -16.05 6.93
CA ILE A 61 -7.59 -14.74 6.89
C ILE A 61 -6.11 -14.94 7.21
N ASN A 62 -5.26 -14.55 6.28
CA ASN A 62 -3.81 -14.58 6.37
C ASN A 62 -3.31 -13.18 6.75
N PRO A 63 -3.00 -12.92 8.04
CA PRO A 63 -2.52 -11.62 8.46
C PRO A 63 -1.05 -11.42 8.10
N ASN A 64 -0.66 -10.16 7.88
CA ASN A 64 0.73 -9.72 7.70
C ASN A 64 1.54 -10.53 6.67
N ILE A 65 0.94 -10.88 5.52
CA ILE A 65 1.59 -11.70 4.49
C ILE A 65 2.92 -11.12 3.99
N TYR A 66 3.08 -9.80 4.01
CA TYR A 66 4.35 -9.15 3.65
C TYR A 66 5.47 -9.44 4.67
N GLU A 67 5.17 -9.38 5.96
CA GLU A 67 6.13 -9.69 7.02
C GLU A 67 6.48 -11.17 7.01
N ALA A 68 5.49 -12.04 6.82
CA ALA A 68 5.69 -13.47 6.65
C ALA A 68 6.62 -13.80 5.46
N LEU A 69 6.46 -13.10 4.35
CA LEU A 69 7.23 -13.29 3.13
C LEU A 69 8.66 -12.73 3.22
N THR A 70 8.84 -11.56 3.82
CA THR A 70 10.11 -10.79 3.74
C THR A 70 10.91 -10.79 5.03
N GLY A 71 10.29 -11.14 6.16
CA GLY A 71 10.85 -10.97 7.51
C GLY A 71 10.93 -9.51 7.99
N ASN A 72 10.35 -8.55 7.25
CA ASN A 72 10.35 -7.13 7.57
C ASN A 72 8.93 -6.57 7.63
N ASN A 73 8.72 -5.52 8.42
CA ASN A 73 7.46 -4.78 8.40
C ASN A 73 7.23 -4.14 7.03
N LEU A 74 5.96 -4.02 6.63
CA LEU A 74 5.59 -3.39 5.35
C LEU A 74 5.98 -1.91 5.29
N GLY A 75 5.98 -1.22 6.43
CA GLY A 75 6.38 0.18 6.52
C GLY A 75 5.42 1.01 7.36
N ASP A 76 5.37 2.30 7.04
CA ASP A 76 4.64 3.34 7.76
C ASP A 76 3.70 4.08 6.80
N VAL A 77 2.40 4.02 7.09
CA VAL A 77 1.31 4.57 6.28
C VAL A 77 1.29 3.97 4.87
N ALA A 78 0.88 2.69 4.77
CA ALA A 78 0.59 2.08 3.46
C ALA A 78 -0.71 2.64 2.89
N ASN A 79 -0.59 3.67 2.06
CA ASN A 79 -1.67 4.59 1.70
C ASN A 79 -2.59 4.05 0.60
N ALA A 80 -2.05 3.29 -0.35
CA ALA A 80 -2.82 2.77 -1.47
C ALA A 80 -2.23 1.46 -1.98
N MET A 81 -3.08 0.68 -2.63
CA MET A 81 -2.70 -0.59 -3.24
C MET A 81 -3.41 -0.74 -4.59
N TYR A 82 -2.70 -1.30 -5.55
CA TYR A 82 -3.17 -1.47 -6.92
C TYR A 82 -2.72 -2.82 -7.48
N ILE A 83 -3.57 -3.41 -8.32
CA ILE A 83 -3.19 -4.57 -9.12
C ILE A 83 -3.08 -4.13 -10.56
N ASN A 84 -1.98 -4.51 -11.22
CA ASN A 84 -1.82 -4.39 -12.66
C ASN A 84 -1.18 -5.69 -13.18
N ASN A 85 -1.92 -6.40 -14.05
CA ASN A 85 -1.60 -7.77 -14.44
C ASN A 85 -1.45 -8.70 -13.22
N ASP A 86 -0.30 -9.37 -13.08
CA ASP A 86 0.03 -10.31 -12.02
C ASP A 86 0.91 -9.67 -10.93
N GLN A 87 0.85 -8.35 -10.77
CA GLN A 87 1.63 -7.60 -9.80
C GLN A 87 0.73 -6.74 -8.91
N LEU A 88 1.00 -6.81 -7.61
CA LEU A 88 0.41 -5.99 -6.56
C LEU A 88 1.40 -4.90 -6.15
N TYR A 89 1.00 -3.66 -6.33
CA TYR A 89 1.77 -2.47 -5.98
C TYR A 89 1.23 -1.87 -4.69
N ILE A 90 2.10 -1.66 -3.71
CA ILE A 90 1.77 -1.05 -2.42
C ILE A 90 2.51 0.26 -2.31
N ILE A 91 1.76 1.33 -2.06
CA ILE A 91 2.28 2.69 -1.98
C ILE A 91 2.47 3.07 -0.51
N ASN A 92 3.71 3.06 -0.03
CA ASN A 92 4.02 3.41 1.35
C ASN A 92 4.36 4.90 1.47
N ASN A 93 3.44 5.67 2.04
CA ASN A 93 3.54 7.12 2.12
C ASN A 93 4.72 7.57 2.98
N ASN A 94 4.78 7.16 4.25
CA ASN A 94 5.79 7.67 5.19
C ASN A 94 7.09 6.84 5.17
N SER A 95 7.07 5.64 4.58
CA SER A 95 8.31 4.90 4.27
C SER A 95 8.95 5.32 2.95
N HIS A 96 8.24 6.06 2.08
CA HIS A 96 8.75 6.52 0.79
C HIS A 96 9.21 5.38 -0.12
N THR A 97 8.44 4.30 -0.14
CA THR A 97 8.69 3.13 -0.99
C THR A 97 7.46 2.73 -1.80
N ILE A 98 7.71 1.97 -2.86
CA ILE A 98 6.72 1.16 -3.55
C ILE A 98 7.15 -0.29 -3.42
N GLU A 99 6.33 -1.12 -2.77
CA GLU A 99 6.55 -2.57 -2.72
C GLU A 99 5.78 -3.24 -3.87
N ILE A 100 6.46 -4.13 -4.59
CA ILE A 100 5.91 -4.83 -5.75
C ILE A 100 5.97 -6.32 -5.48
N LEU A 101 4.79 -6.93 -5.32
CA LEU A 101 4.63 -8.35 -5.08
C LEU A 101 4.09 -9.01 -6.36
N LYS A 102 4.69 -10.12 -6.76
CA LYS A 102 4.18 -11.01 -7.81
C LYS A 102 3.06 -11.87 -7.23
N LEU A 103 1.90 -11.87 -7.89
CA LEU A 103 0.79 -12.79 -7.66
C LEU A 103 1.05 -14.06 -8.50
N CYS A 104 1.12 -15.22 -7.86
CA CYS A 104 1.45 -16.50 -8.51
C CYS A 104 0.19 -17.30 -8.85
N GLU A 105 0.30 -18.25 -9.79
CA GLU A 105 -0.85 -19.08 -10.24
C GLU A 105 -1.40 -20.02 -9.16
N ASP A 106 -0.60 -20.30 -8.12
CA ASP A 106 -0.94 -21.13 -6.96
C ASP A 106 -1.37 -20.28 -5.76
N ASP A 107 -1.92 -19.09 -6.03
CA ASP A 107 -2.29 -18.05 -5.07
C ASP A 107 -1.12 -17.52 -4.22
N GLY A 108 0.11 -17.95 -4.53
CA GLY A 108 1.35 -17.56 -3.87
C GLY A 108 1.76 -16.10 -4.05
N PHE A 109 2.63 -15.62 -3.15
CA PHE A 109 3.25 -14.30 -3.24
C PHE A 109 4.77 -14.41 -3.31
N THR A 110 5.40 -13.58 -4.15
CA THR A 110 6.85 -13.33 -4.06
C THR A 110 7.15 -11.83 -4.11
N LEU A 111 8.16 -11.38 -3.35
CA LEU A 111 8.62 -10.00 -3.43
C LEU A 111 9.45 -9.85 -4.72
N GLU A 112 8.97 -9.02 -5.64
CA GLU A 112 9.67 -8.76 -6.89
C GLU A 112 10.63 -7.56 -6.75
N ALA A 113 10.17 -6.48 -6.13
CA ALA A 113 10.97 -5.29 -5.88
C ALA A 113 10.48 -4.50 -4.69
N SER A 114 11.43 -3.80 -4.05
CA SER A 114 11.18 -2.69 -3.13
C SER A 114 11.86 -1.46 -3.72
N VAL A 115 11.06 -0.47 -4.11
CA VAL A 115 11.55 0.72 -4.84
C VAL A 115 11.56 1.91 -3.89
N ASP A 116 12.76 2.35 -3.49
CA ASP A 116 12.95 3.62 -2.79
C ASP A 116 12.67 4.78 -3.76
N ILE A 117 11.79 5.70 -3.34
CA ILE A 117 11.40 6.87 -4.14
C ILE A 117 11.75 8.18 -3.44
N ALA A 118 12.91 8.21 -2.79
CA ALA A 118 13.68 9.40 -2.41
C ALA A 118 12.90 10.45 -1.59
N TYR A 119 12.26 10.03 -0.50
CA TYR A 119 11.53 10.93 0.40
C TYR A 119 10.43 11.76 -0.30
N SER A 120 9.65 11.13 -1.18
CA SER A 120 8.66 11.82 -2.01
C SER A 120 7.24 11.90 -1.41
N SER A 121 6.94 11.09 -0.39
CA SER A 121 5.59 10.97 0.21
C SER A 121 4.54 10.60 -0.85
N PRO A 122 4.59 9.36 -1.39
CA PRO A 122 3.70 8.92 -2.46
C PRO A 122 2.24 8.77 -1.98
N ARG A 123 1.29 8.89 -2.91
CA ARG A 123 -0.16 8.91 -2.63
C ARG A 123 -0.89 7.84 -3.43
N PHE A 124 -1.05 8.03 -4.72
CA PHE A 124 -1.87 7.19 -5.59
C PHE A 124 -1.13 6.88 -6.89
N MET A 125 -1.59 5.83 -7.59
CA MET A 125 -0.94 5.33 -8.79
C MET A 125 -1.97 5.05 -9.89
N ALA A 126 -1.58 5.29 -11.15
CA ALA A 126 -2.31 4.88 -12.33
C ALA A 126 -1.36 4.28 -13.37
N PHE A 127 -1.88 3.45 -14.27
CA PHE A 127 -1.08 2.70 -15.25
C PHE A 127 -1.41 3.10 -16.68
N LYS A 128 -0.37 3.21 -17.53
CA LYS A 128 -0.52 3.33 -18.99
C LYS A 128 0.65 2.62 -19.66
N ASN A 129 0.34 1.64 -20.50
CA ASN A 129 1.32 0.81 -21.19
C ASN A 129 2.31 0.17 -20.18
N ASP A 130 3.60 0.41 -20.37
CA ASP A 130 4.72 -0.04 -19.55
C ASP A 130 5.09 0.94 -18.43
N LYS A 131 4.19 1.87 -18.08
CA LYS A 131 4.45 2.93 -17.10
C LYS A 131 3.43 3.00 -15.99
N GLY A 132 3.94 3.20 -14.78
CA GLY A 132 3.18 3.61 -13.61
C GLY A 132 3.41 5.08 -13.31
N PHE A 133 2.35 5.82 -13.03
CA PHE A 133 2.37 7.23 -12.68
C PHE A 133 1.96 7.38 -11.22
N ILE A 134 2.90 7.79 -10.36
CA ILE A 134 2.70 7.87 -8.91
C ILE A 134 2.67 9.33 -8.48
N THR A 135 1.57 9.78 -7.91
CA THR A 135 1.50 11.11 -7.29
C THR A 135 2.24 11.12 -5.97
N THR A 136 2.95 12.21 -5.71
CA THR A 136 3.80 12.39 -4.53
C THR A 136 3.69 13.84 -4.05
N TRP A 137 3.66 14.05 -2.73
CA TRP A 137 3.52 15.39 -2.18
C TRP A 137 4.75 16.28 -2.38
N TYR A 138 5.94 15.69 -2.58
CA TYR A 138 7.19 16.46 -2.65
C TYR A 138 7.84 16.52 -4.04
N ASN A 139 7.49 15.64 -4.98
CA ASN A 139 8.12 15.59 -6.31
C ASN A 139 7.14 15.80 -7.48
N GLY A 140 5.83 15.84 -7.24
CA GLY A 140 4.82 15.84 -8.30
C GLY A 140 4.45 14.41 -8.69
N ILE A 141 4.59 14.05 -9.97
CA ILE A 141 4.32 12.67 -10.43
C ILE A 141 5.63 11.98 -10.78
N LEU A 142 5.93 10.88 -10.12
CA LEU A 142 7.02 9.98 -10.50
C LEU A 142 6.54 9.00 -11.57
N VAL A 143 7.40 8.72 -12.56
CA VAL A 143 7.11 7.75 -13.61
C VAL A 143 7.97 6.51 -13.39
N LEU A 144 7.32 5.41 -13.00
CA LEU A 144 7.91 4.09 -12.83
C LEU A 144 7.88 3.33 -14.16
N ASP A 145 9.01 2.83 -14.62
CA ASP A 145 9.05 1.81 -15.68
C ASP A 145 8.69 0.45 -15.07
N LEU A 146 7.61 -0.16 -15.57
CA LEU A 146 7.05 -1.40 -15.00
C LEU A 146 7.89 -2.64 -15.37
N ASN A 147 8.79 -2.56 -16.34
CA ASN A 147 9.66 -3.69 -16.71
C ASN A 147 10.93 -3.73 -15.86
N SER A 148 11.48 -2.56 -15.53
CA SER A 148 12.72 -2.46 -14.74
C SER A 148 12.49 -2.10 -13.27
N ASN A 149 11.25 -1.79 -12.87
CA ASN A 149 10.88 -1.34 -11.53
C ASN A 149 11.74 -0.15 -11.06
N SER A 150 11.99 0.80 -11.97
CA SER A 150 12.83 1.98 -11.70
C SER A 150 12.13 3.27 -12.08
N ILE A 151 12.33 4.33 -11.29
CA ILE A 151 11.87 5.67 -11.64
C ILE A 151 12.67 6.19 -12.83
N THR A 152 11.97 6.56 -13.90
CA THR A 152 12.57 7.00 -15.18
C THR A 152 12.33 8.46 -15.48
N ASP A 153 11.30 9.06 -14.91
CA ASP A 153 10.95 10.46 -15.15
C ASP A 153 10.18 11.08 -13.96
N THR A 154 10.02 12.40 -13.98
CA THR A 154 9.24 13.15 -12.99
C THR A 154 8.51 14.32 -13.66
N ILE A 155 7.18 14.33 -13.58
CA ILE A 155 6.35 15.46 -14.00
C ILE A 155 6.17 16.39 -12.81
N SER A 156 6.75 17.59 -12.91
CA SER A 156 6.64 18.60 -11.86
C SER A 156 5.21 19.16 -11.77
N ILE A 157 4.64 19.16 -10.57
CA ILE A 157 3.34 19.74 -10.26
C ILE A 157 3.49 20.75 -9.13
N SER A 158 2.73 21.84 -9.18
CA SER A 158 2.62 22.76 -8.05
C SER A 158 1.59 22.25 -7.05
N GLY A 159 1.91 22.30 -5.76
CA GLY A 159 1.05 21.78 -4.70
C GLY A 159 1.30 20.31 -4.39
N MET A 160 0.34 19.71 -3.69
CA MET A 160 0.39 18.34 -3.18
C MET A 160 -0.69 17.52 -3.90
N PRO A 161 -0.31 16.77 -4.95
CA PRO A 161 -1.26 15.96 -5.69
C PRO A 161 -1.76 14.78 -4.86
N GLU A 162 -3.03 14.43 -5.04
CA GLU A 162 -3.65 13.24 -4.48
C GLU A 162 -3.91 12.23 -5.60
N ASP A 163 -5.14 12.06 -6.02
CA ASP A 163 -5.57 10.97 -6.89
C ASP A 163 -5.14 11.22 -8.34
N ILE A 164 -4.92 10.14 -9.07
CA ILE A 164 -4.55 10.17 -10.48
C ILE A 164 -5.35 9.14 -11.26
N LEU A 165 -5.92 9.57 -12.39
CA LEU A 165 -6.68 8.73 -13.32
C LEU A 165 -6.11 8.90 -14.72
N ILE A 166 -6.09 7.83 -15.50
CA ILE A 166 -5.66 7.88 -16.89
C ILE A 166 -6.85 7.62 -17.81
N ASN A 167 -7.04 8.50 -18.79
CA ASN A 167 -8.02 8.32 -19.85
C ASN A 167 -7.38 8.64 -21.21
N GLY A 168 -7.16 7.60 -22.03
CA GLY A 168 -6.48 7.72 -23.30
C GLY A 168 -5.06 8.28 -23.14
N ASN A 169 -4.85 9.51 -23.61
CA ASN A 169 -3.55 10.17 -23.53
C ASN A 169 -3.38 11.13 -22.37
N ASP A 170 -4.42 11.32 -21.56
CA ASP A 170 -4.40 12.31 -20.49
C ASP A 170 -4.35 11.64 -19.12
N ALA A 171 -3.53 12.18 -18.23
CA ALA A 171 -3.62 11.95 -16.80
C ALA A 171 -4.41 13.08 -16.14
N TYR A 172 -5.44 12.73 -15.37
CA TYR A 172 -6.21 13.65 -14.55
C TYR A 172 -5.73 13.54 -13.11
N VAL A 173 -5.38 14.66 -12.48
CA VAL A 173 -4.74 14.69 -11.16
C VAL A 173 -5.44 15.69 -10.26
N SER A 174 -5.86 15.27 -9.07
CA SER A 174 -6.39 16.20 -8.06
C SER A 174 -5.26 16.80 -7.25
N VAL A 175 -5.35 18.11 -6.94
CA VAL A 175 -4.38 18.79 -6.07
C VAL A 175 -5.14 19.31 -4.86
N SER A 176 -4.99 18.61 -3.73
CA SER A 176 -5.78 18.87 -2.52
C SER A 176 -5.23 20.05 -1.70
N MET A 177 -3.91 20.26 -1.74
CA MET A 177 -3.23 21.25 -0.92
C MET A 177 -2.15 21.98 -1.72
N ASN A 178 -1.87 23.22 -1.32
CA ASN A 178 -0.69 23.96 -1.74
C ASN A 178 0.52 23.49 -0.93
N SER A 179 1.73 23.83 -1.37
CA SER A 179 2.97 23.49 -0.66
C SER A 179 3.08 24.14 0.74
N ASP A 180 2.24 25.13 1.05
CA ASP A 180 2.13 25.78 2.37
C ASP A 180 1.04 25.19 3.27
N TRP A 181 0.48 24.04 2.88
CA TRP A 181 -0.58 23.30 3.58
C TRP A 181 -1.95 23.99 3.59
N THR A 182 -2.13 25.07 2.83
CA THR A 182 -3.47 25.62 2.58
C THR A 182 -4.22 24.76 1.57
N ALA A 183 -5.54 24.77 1.62
CA ALA A 183 -6.35 24.02 0.66
C ALA A 183 -6.12 24.53 -0.77
N ASN A 184 -5.95 23.59 -1.70
CA ASN A 184 -5.98 23.83 -3.14
C ASN A 184 -7.30 23.27 -3.70
N ASN A 185 -7.70 23.69 -4.88
CA ASN A 185 -8.92 23.27 -5.54
C ASN A 185 -8.71 22.91 -7.02
N GLU A 186 -7.47 22.67 -7.43
CA GLU A 186 -7.11 22.35 -8.80
C GLU A 186 -7.33 20.88 -9.12
N VAL A 187 -7.79 20.65 -10.35
CA VAL A 187 -7.75 19.35 -11.03
C VAL A 187 -7.01 19.57 -12.33
N LEU A 188 -5.90 18.88 -12.52
CA LEU A 188 -5.03 19.01 -13.68
C LEU A 188 -5.38 17.94 -14.70
N ARG A 189 -5.35 18.32 -15.98
CA ARG A 189 -5.32 17.37 -17.11
C ARG A 189 -3.96 17.52 -17.79
N ILE A 190 -3.25 16.42 -17.87
CA ILE A 190 -1.85 16.37 -18.26
C ILE A 190 -1.72 15.46 -19.48
N ASP A 191 -1.30 16.01 -20.63
CA ASP A 191 -1.01 15.19 -21.82
C ASP A 191 0.29 14.42 -21.59
N ILE A 192 0.16 13.10 -21.47
CA ILE A 192 1.26 12.16 -21.22
C ILE A 192 1.62 11.37 -22.49
N THR A 193 1.45 11.97 -23.67
CA THR A 193 1.90 11.40 -24.94
C THR A 193 3.43 11.48 -25.10
N ASP A 194 4.03 12.60 -24.71
CA ASP A 194 5.49 12.83 -24.70
C ASP A 194 5.90 13.46 -23.37
N LEU A 195 6.56 12.67 -22.52
CA LEU A 195 7.00 13.11 -21.19
C LEU A 195 8.09 14.19 -21.25
N ASN A 196 8.76 14.37 -22.39
CA ASN A 196 9.74 15.45 -22.57
C ASN A 196 9.08 16.82 -22.78
N SER A 197 7.78 16.86 -23.10
CA SER A 197 7.06 18.08 -23.44
C SER A 197 5.58 17.98 -23.04
N VAL A 198 5.35 17.86 -21.74
CA VAL A 198 4.01 17.75 -21.14
C VAL A 198 3.25 19.07 -21.22
N SER A 199 1.98 19.04 -21.65
CA SER A 199 1.05 20.16 -21.54
C SER A 199 0.05 19.94 -20.41
N ILE A 200 -0.25 20.99 -19.63
CA ILE A 200 -1.14 20.93 -18.48
C ILE A 200 -2.28 21.94 -18.64
N ASP A 201 -3.51 21.43 -18.65
CA ASP A 201 -4.73 22.22 -18.48
C ASP A 201 -5.17 22.16 -17.01
N THR A 202 -5.64 23.28 -16.46
CA THR A 202 -6.11 23.36 -15.07
C THR A 202 -7.61 23.63 -15.01
N TYR A 203 -8.31 22.83 -14.21
CA TYR A 203 -9.70 22.99 -13.83
C TYR A 203 -9.81 23.26 -12.34
N TYR A 204 -10.94 23.83 -11.91
CA TYR A 204 -11.15 24.21 -10.52
C TYR A 204 -12.41 23.56 -9.98
N GLY A 205 -12.27 22.87 -8.85
CA GLY A 205 -13.35 22.29 -8.06
C GLY A 205 -13.58 23.04 -6.74
N ILE A 206 -14.15 22.32 -5.78
CA ILE A 206 -14.19 22.74 -4.38
C ILE A 206 -12.82 22.52 -3.72
N PRO A 207 -12.45 23.28 -2.68
CA PRO A 207 -11.20 23.07 -1.96
C PRO A 207 -11.06 21.64 -1.41
N GLY A 208 -9.86 21.08 -1.56
CA GLY A 208 -9.50 19.72 -1.12
C GLY A 208 -10.02 18.60 -2.02
N PRO A 209 -9.93 18.68 -3.37
CA PRO A 209 -10.28 17.53 -4.19
C PRO A 209 -9.34 16.36 -3.83
N GLY A 210 -9.92 15.26 -3.36
CA GLY A 210 -9.19 14.06 -2.97
C GLY A 210 -9.30 13.01 -4.06
N LYS A 211 -10.38 12.22 -4.02
CA LYS A 211 -10.67 11.15 -4.97
C LYS A 211 -11.44 11.62 -6.20
N MET A 212 -11.15 10.98 -7.33
CA MET A 212 -11.80 11.21 -8.61
C MET A 212 -12.31 9.87 -9.18
N GLU A 213 -13.29 9.95 -10.07
CA GLU A 213 -13.81 8.80 -10.81
C GLU A 213 -14.17 9.24 -12.24
N LEU A 214 -13.90 8.39 -13.22
CA LEU A 214 -14.37 8.60 -14.60
C LEU A 214 -15.79 8.05 -14.71
N ILE A 215 -16.72 8.87 -15.20
CA ILE A 215 -18.13 8.49 -15.40
C ILE A 215 -18.38 8.38 -16.90
N ASP A 216 -18.85 7.21 -17.35
CA ASP A 216 -19.28 6.92 -18.72
C ASP A 216 -20.68 7.48 -19.04
#